data_AF-A0A534A4V1-F1
#
_entry.id   AF-A0A534A4V1-F1
#
_cell.length_a   1.000
_cell.length_b   1.000
_cell.length_c   1.000
_cell.angle_alpha   90.00
_cell.angle_beta   90.00
_cell.angle_gamma   90.00
#
_symmetry.space_group_name_H-M   'P 1'
#
loop_
_entity.id
_entity.type
_entity.pdbx_description
1 polymer ?
#
loop_
_entity_poly.entity_id
_entity_poly.type
_entity_poly.pdbx_seq_one_letter_code
_entity_poly.pdbx_strand_id
1 'polypeptide(L)'
;MRSTVAWLAGALLAACSTNHAEGPPPPDSAQAAAFLDTVETRTFHYFWDLTNTANGLVPDRSPTPSFSSIAAVGFGLTAYPIGVERGYVTRDQARQRVVTTLRFFSTARQDSTTAATGYHGFFYHFLDMNSGARYQQVELSTIDTALLLGGVLFCQSYFTDPTDATEAEIRRLADSIYARADWQWFSPRPPVVSLGWHPESGFLAYDWRGYSE
;
A
#
# COMPACT_ATOMS: atom_id res chain seq x y z
N MET A 1 87.11 25.91 1.86
CA MET A 1 85.81 26.19 1.23
C MET A 1 85.31 24.92 0.56
N ARG A 2 84.36 24.21 1.17
CA ARG A 2 83.64 23.08 0.56
C ARG A 2 82.18 23.28 0.94
N SER A 3 81.32 23.51 -0.05
CA SER A 3 79.88 23.44 0.13
C SER A 3 79.28 22.65 -1.01
N THR A 4 78.79 21.49 -0.62
CA THR A 4 78.01 20.49 -1.34
C THR A 4 76.66 21.06 -1.77
N VAL A 5 76.26 20.80 -3.01
CA VAL A 5 74.89 21.02 -3.51
C VAL A 5 74.05 19.80 -3.10
N ALA A 6 73.00 20.03 -2.31
CA ALA A 6 72.02 19.02 -1.94
C ALA A 6 70.81 19.11 -2.89
N TRP A 7 70.44 17.99 -3.47
CA TRP A 7 69.21 17.79 -4.23
C TRP A 7 68.00 17.82 -3.28
N LEU A 8 66.96 18.58 -3.64
CA LEU A 8 65.64 18.51 -3.01
C LEU A 8 64.62 18.05 -4.05
N ALA A 9 64.40 16.74 -4.10
CA ALA A 9 63.17 16.16 -4.63
C ALA A 9 62.18 16.04 -3.45
N GLY A 10 61.22 16.96 -3.37
CA GLY A 10 60.13 16.93 -2.40
C GLY A 10 58.86 16.37 -3.04
N ALA A 11 58.40 15.25 -2.50
CA ALA A 11 57.35 14.40 -3.05
C ALA A 11 55.95 15.03 -3.08
N LEU A 12 55.24 14.79 -4.20
CA LEU A 12 53.79 14.87 -4.35
C LEU A 12 53.14 13.57 -3.84
N LEU A 13 52.74 13.52 -2.58
CA LEU A 13 51.86 12.49 -1.99
C LEU A 13 51.22 13.16 -0.74
N ALA A 14 49.92 13.14 -0.45
CA ALA A 14 48.82 12.34 -0.93
C ALA A 14 47.51 13.10 -0.66
N ALA A 15 46.67 13.30 -1.68
CA ALA A 15 45.25 13.57 -1.50
C ALA A 15 44.52 12.23 -1.46
N CYS A 16 44.67 11.52 -0.34
CA CYS A 16 43.78 10.42 0.00
C CYS A 16 42.83 10.94 1.08
N SER A 17 41.86 11.75 0.66
CA SER A 17 40.68 12.03 1.47
C SER A 17 40.01 10.69 1.73
N THR A 18 39.93 10.30 3.00
CA THR A 18 39.16 9.14 3.43
C THR A 18 37.69 9.36 3.05
N ASN A 19 37.20 8.63 2.05
CA ASN A 19 35.79 8.70 1.61
C ASN A 19 34.80 8.01 2.56
N HIS A 20 35.22 7.67 3.78
CA HIS A 20 34.36 7.08 4.80
C HIS A 20 34.72 7.67 6.17
N ALA A 21 34.08 8.78 6.50
CA ALA A 21 34.10 9.36 7.83
C ALA A 21 32.67 9.69 8.24
N GLU A 22 31.90 8.65 8.54
CA GLU A 22 30.92 8.58 9.62
C GLU A 22 30.14 7.26 9.45
N GLY A 23 30.06 6.48 10.54
CA GLY A 23 29.10 5.37 10.61
C GLY A 23 27.68 5.92 10.50
N PRO A 24 26.65 5.06 10.33
CA PRO A 24 25.27 5.53 10.33
C PRO A 24 25.03 6.38 11.59
N PRO A 25 24.34 7.53 11.46
CA PRO A 25 24.10 8.39 12.61
C PRO A 25 23.32 7.60 13.67
N PRO A 26 23.45 7.95 14.96
CA PRO A 26 22.66 7.31 15.99
C PRO A 26 21.16 7.33 15.63
N PRO A 27 20.41 6.26 15.93
CA PRO A 27 19.01 6.13 15.52
C PRO A 27 18.13 7.30 16.00
N ASP A 28 18.48 7.93 17.13
CA ASP A 28 17.72 9.04 17.72
C ASP A 28 18.28 10.43 17.35
N SER A 29 19.17 10.51 16.36
CA SER A 29 19.78 11.78 15.93
C SER A 29 18.82 12.62 15.09
N ALA A 30 19.03 13.95 15.07
CA ALA A 30 18.29 14.86 14.18
C ALA A 30 18.45 14.50 12.69
N GLN A 31 19.61 13.94 12.31
CA GLN A 31 19.85 13.47 10.94
C GLN A 31 19.01 12.23 10.61
N ALA A 32 18.93 11.27 11.53
CA ALA A 32 18.09 10.08 11.37
C ALA A 32 16.60 10.48 11.28
N ALA A 33 16.14 11.42 12.12
CA ALA A 33 14.78 11.94 12.07
C ALA A 33 14.46 12.60 10.71
N ALA A 34 15.32 13.50 10.23
CA ALA A 34 15.13 14.15 8.93
C ALA A 34 15.16 13.15 7.74
N PHE A 35 15.96 12.09 7.86
CA PHE A 35 15.97 11.01 6.88
C PHE A 35 14.65 10.23 6.90
N LEU A 36 14.14 9.87 8.08
CA LEU A 36 12.85 9.19 8.22
C LEU A 36 11.69 10.04 7.68
N ASP A 37 11.67 11.34 7.97
CA ASP A 37 10.66 12.27 7.41
C ASP A 37 10.70 12.27 5.87
N THR A 38 11.91 12.25 5.30
CA THR A 38 12.09 12.20 3.83
C THR A 38 11.58 10.88 3.25
N VAL A 39 11.89 9.75 3.89
CA VAL A 39 11.44 8.42 3.45
C VAL A 39 9.93 8.30 3.56
N GLU A 40 9.33 8.76 4.65
CA GLU A 40 7.88 8.74 4.88
C GLU A 40 7.15 9.59 3.84
N THR A 41 7.57 10.85 3.65
CA THR A 41 6.94 11.77 2.70
C THR A 41 7.00 11.21 1.27
N ARG A 42 8.18 10.71 0.84
CA ARG A 42 8.34 10.16 -0.52
C ARG A 42 7.57 8.86 -0.72
N THR A 43 7.47 8.03 0.30
CA THR A 43 6.65 6.82 0.26
C THR A 43 5.16 7.16 0.19
N PHE A 44 4.70 8.16 0.94
CA PHE A 44 3.33 8.68 0.84
C PHE A 44 2.98 9.10 -0.59
N HIS A 45 3.89 9.78 -1.29
CA HIS A 45 3.69 10.20 -2.67
C HIS A 45 3.45 9.04 -3.65
N TYR A 46 3.94 7.83 -3.37
CA TYR A 46 3.56 6.64 -4.16
C TYR A 46 2.04 6.43 -4.13
N PHE A 47 1.43 6.45 -2.95
CA PHE A 47 -0.01 6.24 -2.78
C PHE A 47 -0.82 7.48 -3.15
N TRP A 48 -0.27 8.68 -3.05
CA TRP A 48 -1.00 9.89 -3.37
C TRP A 48 -1.04 10.18 -4.87
N ASP A 49 0.13 10.19 -5.50
CA ASP A 49 0.30 10.67 -6.87
C ASP A 49 -0.04 9.60 -7.91
N LEU A 50 0.21 8.33 -7.60
CA LEU A 50 0.02 7.23 -8.58
C LEU A 50 -1.37 6.57 -8.49
N THR A 51 -2.16 6.87 -7.47
CA THR A 51 -3.52 6.35 -7.34
C THR A 51 -4.43 6.95 -8.39
N ASN A 52 -5.18 6.10 -9.10
CA ASN A 52 -6.24 6.54 -10.01
C ASN A 52 -7.31 7.31 -9.22
N THR A 53 -7.43 8.61 -9.46
CA THR A 53 -8.38 9.49 -8.75
C THR A 53 -9.84 9.21 -9.06
N ALA A 54 -10.15 8.51 -10.15
CA ALA A 54 -11.53 8.22 -10.55
C ALA A 54 -12.13 7.04 -9.80
N ASN A 55 -11.33 6.05 -9.39
CA ASN A 55 -11.80 4.82 -8.75
C ASN A 55 -11.03 4.43 -7.48
N GLY A 56 -9.94 5.12 -7.16
CA GLY A 56 -9.15 4.87 -5.96
C GLY A 56 -8.19 3.68 -6.06
N LEU A 57 -7.99 3.10 -7.23
CA LEU A 57 -7.08 1.97 -7.44
C LEU A 57 -5.60 2.41 -7.41
N VAL A 58 -4.79 1.64 -6.68
CA VAL A 58 -3.35 1.86 -6.49
C VAL A 58 -2.59 0.87 -7.38
N PRO A 59 -1.57 1.30 -8.15
CA PRO A 59 -0.78 0.38 -8.96
C PRO A 59 0.02 -0.59 -8.09
N ASP A 60 0.17 -1.82 -8.58
CA ASP A 60 1.01 -2.85 -7.98
C ASP A 60 2.49 -2.43 -7.93
N ARG A 61 2.95 -1.73 -8.98
CA ARG A 61 4.34 -1.25 -9.08
C ARG A 61 4.49 0.02 -9.92
N SER A 62 5.65 0.65 -9.75
CA SER A 62 6.13 1.85 -10.46
C SER A 62 7.66 1.75 -10.65
N PRO A 63 8.28 2.37 -11.70
CA PRO A 63 7.71 3.28 -12.69
C PRO A 63 7.10 2.60 -13.91
N THR A 64 7.34 1.31 -14.13
CA THR A 64 6.71 0.58 -15.24
C THR A 64 5.21 0.46 -14.97
N PRO A 65 4.33 0.93 -15.87
CA PRO A 65 2.89 0.81 -15.70
C PRO A 65 2.46 -0.63 -15.38
N SER A 66 1.48 -0.76 -14.49
CA SER A 66 1.00 -2.05 -13.97
C SER A 66 -0.50 -2.06 -13.74
N PHE A 67 -1.04 -3.24 -13.45
CA PHE A 67 -2.39 -3.44 -12.90
C PHE A 67 -2.45 -2.91 -11.45
N SER A 68 -3.65 -2.88 -10.86
CA SER A 68 -3.83 -2.54 -9.45
C SER A 68 -3.65 -3.76 -8.57
N SER A 69 -3.07 -3.59 -7.38
CA SER A 69 -3.11 -4.55 -6.28
C SER A 69 -4.08 -4.07 -5.21
N ILE A 70 -5.03 -4.93 -4.80
CA ILE A 70 -5.99 -4.56 -3.75
C ILE A 70 -5.32 -4.43 -2.37
N ALA A 71 -4.23 -5.16 -2.12
CA ALA A 71 -3.42 -4.98 -0.92
C ALA A 71 -2.74 -3.61 -0.91
N ALA A 72 -2.19 -3.17 -2.05
CA ALA A 72 -1.65 -1.83 -2.20
C ALA A 72 -2.71 -0.75 -1.97
N VAL A 73 -3.98 -1.00 -2.36
CA VAL A 73 -5.10 -0.11 -2.01
C VAL A 73 -5.35 -0.06 -0.51
N GLY A 74 -5.32 -1.20 0.18
CA GLY A 74 -5.39 -1.26 1.65
C GLY A 74 -4.33 -0.41 2.33
N PHE A 75 -3.08 -0.52 1.89
CA PHE A 75 -1.99 0.31 2.41
C PHE A 75 -2.16 1.79 2.06
N GLY A 76 -2.65 2.11 0.86
CA GLY A 76 -2.98 3.48 0.46
C GLY A 76 -4.05 4.11 1.34
N LEU A 77 -5.12 3.37 1.67
CA LEU A 77 -6.16 3.82 2.60
C LEU A 77 -5.59 4.17 3.98
N THR A 78 -4.62 3.42 4.49
CA THR A 78 -3.92 3.75 5.74
C THR A 78 -2.98 4.95 5.58
N ALA A 79 -2.32 5.10 4.43
CA ALA A 79 -1.41 6.20 4.16
C ALA A 79 -2.13 7.56 4.10
N TYR A 80 -3.40 7.62 3.69
CA TYR A 80 -4.11 8.90 3.57
C TYR A 80 -4.30 9.64 4.90
N PRO A 81 -4.84 9.03 5.98
CA PRO A 81 -4.84 9.67 7.29
C PRO A 81 -3.45 10.02 7.82
N ILE A 82 -2.43 9.19 7.58
CA ILE A 82 -1.04 9.52 7.95
C ILE A 82 -0.61 10.82 7.26
N GLY A 83 -0.90 10.96 5.97
CA GLY A 83 -0.64 12.20 5.24
C GLY A 83 -1.38 13.42 5.78
N VAL A 84 -2.56 13.25 6.39
CA VAL A 84 -3.27 14.33 7.09
C VAL A 84 -2.54 14.73 8.36
N GLU A 85 -2.20 13.75 9.23
CA GLU A 85 -1.50 13.99 10.49
C GLU A 85 -0.10 14.59 10.29
N ARG A 86 0.55 14.24 9.17
CA ARG A 86 1.85 14.80 8.77
C ARG A 86 1.75 16.12 8.01
N GLY A 87 0.54 16.57 7.64
CA GLY A 87 0.32 17.80 6.89
C GLY A 87 0.75 17.75 5.42
N TYR A 88 0.89 16.55 4.84
CA TYR A 88 1.17 16.37 3.40
C TYR A 88 -0.05 16.70 2.54
N VAL A 89 -1.25 16.42 3.07
CA VAL A 89 -2.54 16.72 2.46
C VAL A 89 -3.52 17.22 3.51
N THR A 90 -4.55 17.94 3.07
CA THR A 90 -5.66 18.33 3.96
C THR A 90 -6.56 17.13 4.26
N ARG A 91 -7.26 17.18 5.39
CA ARG A 91 -8.28 16.19 5.75
C ARG A 91 -9.35 16.03 4.67
N ASP A 92 -9.79 17.15 4.09
CA ASP A 92 -10.77 17.17 3.01
C ASP A 92 -10.27 16.42 1.76
N GLN A 93 -9.02 16.64 1.35
CA GLN A 93 -8.42 15.93 0.21
C GLN A 93 -8.35 14.41 0.47
N ALA A 94 -7.88 14.02 1.66
CA ALA A 94 -7.81 12.61 2.04
C ALA A 94 -9.21 11.97 2.11
N ARG A 95 -10.19 12.66 2.72
CA ARG A 95 -11.58 12.21 2.81
C ARG A 95 -12.19 11.94 1.43
N GLN A 96 -11.98 12.86 0.48
CA GLN A 96 -12.48 12.67 -0.89
C GLN A 96 -11.82 11.49 -1.62
N ARG A 97 -10.52 11.27 -1.40
CA ARG A 97 -9.83 10.09 -1.92
C ARG A 97 -10.43 8.80 -1.36
N VAL A 98 -10.56 8.73 -0.03
CA VAL A 98 -11.09 7.57 0.68
C VAL A 98 -12.52 7.23 0.24
N VAL A 99 -13.44 8.22 0.24
CA VAL A 99 -14.83 7.93 -0.12
C VAL A 99 -14.95 7.47 -1.58
N THR A 100 -14.11 7.99 -2.48
CA THR A 100 -14.07 7.55 -3.88
C THR A 100 -13.64 6.08 -3.99
N THR A 101 -12.56 5.72 -3.30
CA THR A 101 -12.09 4.32 -3.21
C THR A 101 -13.17 3.41 -2.64
N LEU A 102 -13.79 3.78 -1.52
CA LEU A 102 -14.82 2.95 -0.88
C LEU A 102 -16.09 2.82 -1.72
N ARG A 103 -16.50 3.88 -2.44
CA ARG A 103 -17.63 3.81 -3.38
C ARG A 103 -17.35 2.78 -4.48
N PHE A 104 -16.15 2.79 -5.06
CA PHE A 104 -15.74 1.79 -6.06
C PHE A 104 -15.92 0.36 -5.52
N PHE A 105 -15.30 0.00 -4.39
CA PHE A 105 -15.43 -1.36 -3.83
C PHE A 105 -16.85 -1.69 -3.34
N SER A 106 -17.61 -0.68 -2.90
CA SER A 106 -19.00 -0.88 -2.48
C SER A 106 -19.90 -1.26 -3.63
N THR A 107 -19.71 -0.68 -4.81
CA THR A 107 -20.55 -0.90 -6.00
C THR A 107 -19.93 -1.84 -7.04
N ALA A 108 -18.73 -2.34 -6.76
CA ALA A 108 -17.99 -3.23 -7.65
C ALA A 108 -18.78 -4.50 -7.99
N ARG A 109 -18.58 -5.04 -9.20
CA ARG A 109 -19.24 -6.29 -9.62
C ARG A 109 -18.75 -7.46 -8.76
N GLN A 110 -19.71 -8.20 -8.21
CA GLN A 110 -19.51 -9.37 -7.34
C GLN A 110 -20.11 -10.62 -8.01
N ASP A 111 -19.35 -11.24 -8.91
CA ASP A 111 -19.76 -12.43 -9.68
C ASP A 111 -18.53 -13.24 -10.17
N SER A 112 -18.75 -14.35 -10.87
CA SER A 112 -17.68 -15.25 -11.33
C SER A 112 -17.18 -14.98 -12.76
N THR A 113 -17.58 -13.88 -13.40
CA THR A 113 -17.14 -13.56 -14.77
C THR A 113 -15.79 -12.84 -14.76
N THR A 114 -15.16 -12.70 -15.94
CA THR A 114 -13.90 -11.96 -16.11
C THR A 114 -14.02 -10.45 -15.85
N ALA A 115 -15.23 -9.89 -15.89
CA ALA A 115 -15.47 -8.48 -15.65
C ALA A 115 -15.80 -8.17 -14.17
N ALA A 116 -15.84 -9.17 -13.30
CA ALA A 116 -16.03 -8.97 -11.87
C ALA A 116 -14.78 -8.40 -11.22
N THR A 117 -14.98 -7.59 -10.18
CA THR A 117 -13.92 -7.13 -9.27
C THR A 117 -13.73 -8.10 -8.10
N GLY A 118 -14.76 -8.86 -7.78
CA GLY A 118 -14.73 -9.82 -6.70
C GLY A 118 -15.91 -10.78 -6.72
N TYR A 119 -16.04 -11.61 -5.69
CA TYR A 119 -17.11 -12.58 -5.52
C TYR A 119 -17.20 -13.01 -4.04
N HIS A 120 -18.41 -13.30 -3.55
CA HIS A 120 -18.67 -13.61 -2.11
C HIS A 120 -18.11 -12.58 -1.12
N GLY A 121 -18.05 -11.31 -1.53
CA GLY A 121 -17.52 -10.21 -0.72
C GLY A 121 -15.98 -10.15 -0.66
N PHE A 122 -15.29 -11.07 -1.32
CA PHE A 122 -13.83 -11.01 -1.54
C PHE A 122 -13.51 -10.32 -2.86
N PHE A 123 -12.26 -9.92 -3.05
CA PHE A 123 -11.80 -9.26 -4.26
C PHE A 123 -10.64 -10.02 -4.91
N TYR A 124 -10.51 -9.88 -6.23
CA TYR A 124 -9.40 -10.46 -6.96
C TYR A 124 -8.10 -9.73 -6.62
N HIS A 125 -7.02 -10.48 -6.47
CA HIS A 125 -5.69 -9.96 -6.11
C HIS A 125 -5.31 -8.75 -6.96
N PHE A 126 -5.41 -8.90 -8.28
CA PHE A 126 -5.12 -7.85 -9.24
C PHE A 126 -6.34 -7.44 -10.06
N LEU A 127 -6.45 -6.14 -10.31
CA LEU A 127 -7.51 -5.51 -11.08
C LEU A 127 -6.92 -4.67 -12.22
N ASP A 128 -7.63 -4.58 -13.35
CA ASP A 128 -7.32 -3.57 -14.35
C ASP A 128 -7.47 -2.16 -13.74
N MET A 129 -6.44 -1.31 -13.92
CA MET A 129 -6.34 -0.01 -13.27
C MET A 129 -7.50 0.94 -13.58
N ASN A 130 -8.15 0.78 -14.73
CA ASN A 130 -9.18 1.70 -15.20
C ASN A 130 -10.57 1.15 -14.93
N SER A 131 -10.83 -0.06 -15.42
CA SER A 131 -12.14 -0.69 -15.35
C SER A 131 -12.43 -1.35 -14.00
N GLY A 132 -11.41 -1.74 -13.24
CA GLY A 132 -11.57 -2.50 -12.02
C GLY A 132 -12.03 -3.94 -12.23
N ALA A 133 -11.99 -4.45 -13.46
CA ALA A 133 -12.22 -5.85 -13.76
C ALA A 133 -11.03 -6.71 -13.31
N ARG A 134 -11.28 -7.98 -12.98
CA ARG A 134 -10.26 -8.98 -12.70
C ARG A 134 -9.15 -8.93 -13.75
N TYR A 135 -7.91 -8.79 -13.30
CA TYR A 135 -6.77 -8.82 -14.19
C TYR A 135 -6.38 -10.27 -14.50
N GLN A 136 -6.45 -10.66 -15.78
CA GLN A 136 -6.12 -12.02 -16.23
C GLN A 136 -6.88 -13.10 -15.44
N GLN A 137 -6.20 -14.18 -15.02
CA GLN A 137 -6.79 -15.30 -14.29
C GLN A 137 -6.33 -15.37 -12.84
N VAL A 138 -6.02 -14.23 -12.20
CA VAL A 138 -5.63 -14.19 -10.79
C VAL A 138 -6.77 -14.66 -9.88
N GLU A 139 -6.42 -15.16 -8.72
CA GLU A 139 -7.35 -15.65 -7.70
C GLU A 139 -8.14 -14.52 -7.03
N LEU A 140 -9.32 -14.85 -6.51
CA LEU A 140 -9.83 -14.17 -5.32
C LEU A 140 -8.86 -14.48 -4.19
N SER A 141 -8.31 -13.44 -3.57
CA SER A 141 -7.27 -13.59 -2.56
C SER A 141 -7.80 -13.23 -1.18
N THR A 142 -7.69 -14.17 -0.23
CA THR A 142 -8.11 -13.93 1.16
C THR A 142 -7.18 -12.95 1.85
N ILE A 143 -5.86 -13.08 1.65
CA ILE A 143 -4.88 -12.22 2.31
C ILE A 143 -4.97 -10.78 1.78
N ASP A 144 -5.07 -10.60 0.46
CA ASP A 144 -5.13 -9.25 -0.11
C ASP A 144 -6.47 -8.57 0.21
N THR A 145 -7.55 -9.35 0.28
CA THR A 145 -8.84 -8.85 0.81
C THR A 145 -8.70 -8.45 2.28
N ALA A 146 -8.03 -9.23 3.13
CA ALA A 146 -7.82 -8.88 4.52
C ALA A 146 -7.00 -7.59 4.69
N LEU A 147 -5.93 -7.43 3.90
CA LEU A 147 -5.10 -6.22 3.88
C LEU A 147 -5.88 -4.99 3.41
N LEU A 148 -6.70 -5.14 2.35
CA LEU A 148 -7.65 -4.10 1.92
C LEU A 148 -8.59 -3.71 3.06
N LEU A 149 -9.24 -4.69 3.70
CA LEU A 149 -10.18 -4.46 4.80
C LEU A 149 -9.52 -3.78 6.00
N GLY A 150 -8.25 -4.09 6.28
CA GLY A 150 -7.47 -3.38 7.30
C GLY A 150 -7.43 -1.87 7.05
N GLY A 151 -7.12 -1.45 5.82
CA GLY A 151 -7.14 -0.03 5.42
C GLY A 151 -8.54 0.59 5.45
N VAL A 152 -9.55 -0.16 5.01
CA VAL A 152 -10.97 0.26 5.05
C VAL A 152 -11.42 0.56 6.48
N LEU A 153 -11.16 -0.35 7.42
CA LEU A 153 -11.52 -0.20 8.84
C LEU A 153 -10.68 0.87 9.54
N PHE A 154 -9.42 1.05 9.13
CA PHE A 154 -8.58 2.15 9.60
C PHE A 154 -9.21 3.51 9.23
N CYS A 155 -9.64 3.68 7.97
CA CYS A 155 -10.34 4.88 7.53
C CYS A 155 -11.68 5.08 8.25
N GLN A 156 -12.46 4.02 8.46
CA GLN A 156 -13.69 4.07 9.25
C GLN A 156 -13.44 4.65 10.66
N SER A 157 -12.35 4.24 11.30
CA SER A 157 -12.00 4.65 12.66
C SER A 157 -11.41 6.07 12.72
N TYR A 158 -10.82 6.55 11.63
CA TYR A 158 -10.20 7.87 11.55
C TYR A 158 -11.18 8.99 11.13
N PHE A 159 -12.09 8.71 10.20
CA PHE A 159 -13.09 9.66 9.71
C PHE A 159 -14.39 9.60 10.53
N THR A 160 -14.40 10.27 11.68
CA THR A 160 -15.43 10.15 12.72
C THR A 160 -16.28 11.39 12.96
N ASP A 161 -16.08 12.49 12.21
CA ASP A 161 -16.91 13.69 12.38
C ASP A 161 -18.39 13.33 12.11
N PRO A 162 -19.30 13.55 13.09
CA PRO A 162 -20.72 13.25 12.93
C PRO A 162 -21.47 14.31 12.13
N THR A 163 -20.89 15.50 11.94
CA THR A 163 -21.49 16.61 11.18
C THR A 163 -21.10 16.59 9.71
N ASP A 164 -20.03 15.85 9.35
CA ASP A 164 -19.61 15.66 7.97
C ASP A 164 -20.30 14.45 7.33
N ALA A 165 -21.16 14.73 6.34
CA ALA A 165 -21.90 13.71 5.62
C ALA A 165 -21.00 12.74 4.82
N THR A 166 -19.83 13.19 4.36
CA THR A 166 -18.87 12.35 3.64
C THR A 166 -18.16 11.39 4.59
N GLU A 167 -17.79 11.85 5.79
CA GLU A 167 -17.22 10.95 6.82
C GLU A 167 -18.26 9.93 7.31
N ALA A 168 -19.52 10.35 7.47
CA ALA A 168 -20.62 9.42 7.76
C ALA A 168 -20.79 8.36 6.65
N GLU A 169 -20.64 8.77 5.38
CA GLU A 169 -20.67 7.83 4.25
C GLU A 169 -19.49 6.86 4.27
N ILE A 170 -18.26 7.33 4.54
CA ILE A 170 -17.08 6.48 4.69
C ILE A 170 -17.35 5.37 5.71
N ARG A 171 -17.88 5.72 6.89
CA ARG A 171 -18.16 4.74 7.95
C ARG A 171 -19.19 3.69 7.52
N ARG A 172 -20.26 4.12 6.83
CA ARG A 172 -21.31 3.22 6.31
C ARG A 172 -20.78 2.29 5.21
N LEU A 173 -19.99 2.82 4.28
CA LEU A 173 -19.41 2.03 3.18
C LEU A 173 -18.40 1.02 3.73
N ALA A 174 -17.55 1.43 4.67
CA ALA A 174 -16.58 0.55 5.31
C ALA A 174 -17.25 -0.62 6.02
N ASP A 175 -18.28 -0.35 6.83
CA ASP A 175 -19.07 -1.38 7.51
C ASP A 175 -19.70 -2.36 6.52
N SER A 176 -20.33 -1.83 5.47
CA SER A 176 -20.93 -2.66 4.41
C SER A 176 -19.89 -3.49 3.66
N ILE A 177 -18.70 -2.95 3.35
CA ILE A 177 -17.65 -3.69 2.64
C ILE A 177 -17.14 -4.83 3.53
N TYR A 178 -16.82 -4.54 4.79
CA TYR A 178 -16.31 -5.51 5.75
C TYR A 178 -17.31 -6.64 6.02
N ALA A 179 -18.57 -6.31 6.30
CA ALA A 179 -19.58 -7.30 6.68
C ALA A 179 -19.99 -8.25 5.53
N ARG A 180 -19.66 -7.93 4.28
CA ARG A 180 -19.99 -8.75 3.11
C ARG A 180 -19.03 -9.90 2.87
N ALA A 181 -17.83 -9.89 3.46
CA ALA A 181 -16.84 -10.94 3.26
C ALA A 181 -17.29 -12.26 3.91
N ASP A 182 -17.63 -13.24 3.08
CA ASP A 182 -18.12 -14.55 3.55
C ASP A 182 -16.95 -15.48 3.93
N TRP A 183 -16.38 -15.25 5.11
CA TRP A 183 -15.29 -16.07 5.65
C TRP A 183 -15.67 -17.54 5.87
N GLN A 184 -16.95 -17.85 6.06
CA GLN A 184 -17.41 -19.23 6.18
C GLN A 184 -17.31 -19.95 4.83
N TRP A 185 -17.72 -19.29 3.75
CA TRP A 185 -17.55 -19.81 2.39
C TRP A 185 -16.08 -20.03 2.05
N PHE A 186 -15.18 -19.12 2.46
CA PHE A 186 -13.73 -19.26 2.24
C PHE A 186 -13.03 -20.27 3.17
N SER A 187 -13.78 -21.02 3.99
CA SER A 187 -13.28 -22.13 4.81
C SER A 187 -13.82 -23.48 4.30
N PRO A 188 -13.46 -23.91 3.08
CA PRO A 188 -13.97 -25.18 2.53
C PRO A 188 -13.43 -26.41 3.27
N ARG A 189 -12.34 -26.23 4.03
CA ARG A 189 -11.65 -27.27 4.80
C ARG A 189 -11.41 -26.75 6.23
N PRO A 190 -12.47 -26.61 7.05
CA PRO A 190 -12.35 -26.06 8.39
C PRO A 190 -11.36 -26.88 9.25
N PRO A 191 -10.65 -26.23 10.21
CA PRO A 191 -10.89 -24.89 10.73
C PRO A 191 -10.06 -23.79 10.06
N VAL A 192 -9.49 -24.03 8.87
CA VAL A 192 -8.60 -23.09 8.17
C VAL A 192 -9.32 -22.42 6.98
N VAL A 193 -8.78 -21.28 6.54
CA VAL A 193 -9.24 -20.56 5.34
C VAL A 193 -8.35 -20.89 4.14
N SER A 194 -8.95 -21.03 2.95
CA SER A 194 -8.21 -21.25 1.70
C SER A 194 -7.39 -20.01 1.33
N LEU A 195 -6.23 -20.21 0.71
CA LEU A 195 -5.40 -19.10 0.20
C LEU A 195 -6.12 -18.31 -0.90
N GLY A 196 -6.89 -19.00 -1.73
CA GLY A 196 -7.58 -18.36 -2.83
C GLY A 196 -8.64 -19.25 -3.48
N TRP A 197 -9.30 -18.66 -4.48
CA TRP A 197 -10.32 -19.31 -5.29
C TRP A 197 -10.30 -18.74 -6.72
N HIS A 198 -10.51 -19.60 -7.72
CA HIS A 198 -10.69 -19.21 -9.12
C HIS A 198 -12.08 -19.61 -9.62
N PRO A 199 -12.75 -18.78 -10.44
CA PRO A 199 -13.94 -19.20 -11.20
C PRO A 199 -13.73 -20.48 -12.00
N GLU A 200 -12.52 -20.67 -12.53
CA GLU A 200 -12.20 -21.75 -13.44
C GLU A 200 -12.03 -23.12 -12.75
N SER A 201 -11.54 -23.14 -11.51
CA SER A 201 -11.08 -24.36 -10.84
C SER A 201 -11.54 -24.52 -9.39
N GLY A 202 -12.20 -23.51 -8.82
CA GLY A 202 -12.63 -23.51 -7.42
C GLY A 202 -11.52 -23.11 -6.46
N PHE A 203 -11.57 -23.63 -5.24
CA PHE A 203 -10.60 -23.32 -4.19
C PHE A 203 -9.21 -23.86 -4.51
N LEU A 204 -8.18 -23.08 -4.16
CA LEU A 204 -6.80 -23.56 -4.19
C LEU A 204 -6.62 -24.78 -3.26
N ALA A 205 -5.61 -25.59 -3.55
CA ALA A 205 -5.25 -26.75 -2.73
C ALA A 205 -4.57 -26.37 -1.40
N TYR A 206 -4.18 -25.11 -1.25
CA TYR A 206 -3.45 -24.59 -0.09
C TYR A 206 -4.37 -23.81 0.84
N ASP A 207 -4.16 -23.99 2.14
CA ASP A 207 -4.86 -23.29 3.22
C ASP A 207 -3.87 -22.52 4.09
N TRP A 208 -4.32 -21.42 4.68
CA TRP A 208 -3.51 -20.64 5.61
C TRP A 208 -3.27 -21.44 6.88
N ARG A 209 -1.99 -21.70 7.17
CA ARG A 209 -1.53 -22.36 8.40
C ARG A 209 -0.39 -21.54 8.97
N GLY A 210 -0.59 -20.99 10.16
CA GLY A 210 0.40 -20.16 10.82
C GLY A 210 1.67 -20.94 11.20
N TYR A 211 2.81 -20.27 11.41
CA TYR A 211 2.99 -18.81 11.39
C TYR A 211 3.54 -18.31 10.03
N SER A 212 2.91 -17.28 9.49
CA SER A 212 3.26 -16.56 8.24
C SER A 212 3.08 -15.05 8.46
N GLU A 213 3.17 -14.23 7.40
CA GLU A 213 2.59 -12.88 7.41
C GLU A 213 1.14 -12.88 7.89
#